data_AF-A0A523YWS0-F1
#
_entry.id   AF-A0A523YWS0-F1
#
_cell.length_a   1.000
_cell.length_b   1.000
_cell.length_c   1.000
_cell.angle_alpha   90.00
_cell.angle_beta   90.00
_cell.angle_gamma   90.00
#
_symmetry.space_group_name_H-M   'P 1'
#
loop_
_entity.id
_entity.type
_entity.pdbx_description
1 polymer ?
#
loop_
_entity_poly.entity_id
_entity_poly.type
_entity_poly.pdbx_seq_one_letter_code
_entity_poly.pdbx_strand_id
1 'polypeptide(L)'
;MKILIVSLQKDGKLVSTSFELIEAAKSLGGELYTVVMAEQADTLATELALRGGGKVLAVSHPNLRYYNDEVYVNVLSELIARFSPALVLGPATFYGKALFGRLA
;
A
#
# COMPACT_ATOMS: atom_id res chain seq x y z
N MET A 1 3.50 11.84 -13.43
CA MET A 1 3.84 11.72 -12.00
C MET A 1 3.41 10.35 -11.52
N LYS A 2 4.28 9.55 -10.89
CA LYS A 2 3.89 8.26 -10.29
C LYS A 2 3.53 8.47 -8.83
N ILE A 3 2.39 7.95 -8.41
CA ILE A 3 1.94 7.99 -7.01
C ILE A 3 1.88 6.56 -6.49
N LEU A 4 2.56 6.28 -5.38
CA LEU A 4 2.48 5.00 -4.69
C LEU A 4 1.54 5.13 -3.49
N ILE A 5 0.47 4.36 -3.48
CA ILE A 5 -0.52 4.28 -2.40
C ILE A 5 -0.23 3.03 -1.58
N VAL A 6 -0.01 3.18 -0.29
CA VAL A 6 0.19 2.05 0.63
C VAL A 6 -1.16 1.66 1.22
N SER A 7 -1.67 0.49 0.84
CA SER A 7 -2.85 -0.10 1.49
C SER A 7 -2.44 -0.89 2.73
N LEU A 8 -3.36 -1.01 3.68
CA LEU A 8 -3.18 -1.88 4.85
C LEU A 8 -4.27 -2.94 4.90
N GLN A 9 -3.91 -4.10 5.42
CA GLN A 9 -4.84 -5.19 5.70
C GLN A 9 -4.80 -5.55 7.19
N LYS A 10 -5.91 -6.04 7.69
CA LYS A 10 -6.00 -6.69 9.00
C LYS A 10 -6.81 -7.98 8.84
N ASP A 11 -6.23 -9.09 9.27
CA ASP A 11 -6.85 -10.42 9.21
C ASP A 11 -7.35 -10.79 7.80
N GLY A 12 -6.54 -10.48 6.78
CA GLY A 12 -6.85 -10.78 5.38
C GLY A 12 -7.91 -9.88 4.77
N LYS A 13 -8.22 -8.73 5.38
CA LYS A 13 -9.20 -7.75 4.88
C LYS A 13 -8.59 -6.37 4.77
N LEU A 14 -8.86 -5.69 3.66
CA LEU A 14 -8.42 -4.30 3.47
C LEU A 14 -9.11 -3.37 4.48
N VAL A 15 -8.34 -2.44 5.04
CA VAL A 15 -8.91 -1.35 5.84
C VAL A 15 -9.55 -0.32 4.92
N SER A 16 -10.69 0.26 5.33
CA SER A 16 -11.47 1.21 4.50
C SER A 16 -10.64 2.41 4.02
N THR A 17 -9.72 2.90 4.85
CA THR A 17 -8.82 4.01 4.53
C THR A 17 -7.97 3.75 3.29
N SER A 18 -7.73 2.48 2.92
CA SER A 18 -7.03 2.14 1.66
C SER A 18 -7.81 2.63 0.43
N PHE A 19 -9.14 2.55 0.46
CA PHE A 19 -9.99 3.01 -0.63
C PHE A 19 -10.14 4.54 -0.64
N GLU A 20 -10.22 5.17 0.54
CA GLU A 20 -10.23 6.63 0.68
C GLU A 20 -8.94 7.25 0.08
N LEU A 21 -7.78 6.62 0.31
CA LEU A 21 -6.51 7.05 -0.28
C LEU A 21 -6.49 6.93 -1.80
N ILE A 22 -7.09 5.89 -2.36
CA ILE A 22 -7.21 5.74 -3.81
C ILE A 22 -8.00 6.91 -4.40
N GLU A 23 -9.13 7.26 -3.79
CA GLU A 23 -9.93 8.41 -4.25
C GLU A 23 -9.18 9.74 -4.08
N ALA A 24 -8.49 9.93 -2.96
CA ALA A 24 -7.64 11.10 -2.77
C ALA A 24 -6.54 11.19 -3.84
N ALA A 25 -5.87 10.07 -4.14
CA ALA A 25 -4.81 10.02 -5.15
C ALA A 25 -5.32 10.29 -6.56
N LYS A 26 -6.53 9.84 -6.90
CA LYS A 26 -7.17 10.16 -8.20
C LYS A 26 -7.31 11.67 -8.40
N SER A 27 -7.64 12.41 -7.35
CA SER A 27 -7.79 13.88 -7.43
C SER A 27 -6.48 14.63 -7.70
N LEU A 28 -5.32 14.03 -7.39
CA LEU A 28 -4.00 14.61 -7.62
C LEU A 28 -3.52 14.43 -9.07
N GLY A 29 -4.13 13.49 -9.80
CA GLY A 29 -3.71 13.10 -11.15
C GLY A 29 -2.38 12.35 -11.18
N GLY A 30 -2.13 11.62 -12.28
CA GLY A 30 -0.91 10.85 -12.49
C GLY A 30 -1.14 9.35 -12.62
N GLU A 31 -0.04 8.59 -12.65
CA GLU A 31 -0.04 7.14 -12.74
C GLU A 31 -0.09 6.55 -11.33
N LEU A 32 -1.22 5.88 -11.02
CA LEU A 32 -1.46 5.30 -9.71
C LEU A 32 -0.87 3.90 -9.62
N TYR A 33 -0.11 3.68 -8.55
CA TYR A 33 0.32 2.38 -8.09
C TYR A 33 -0.23 2.16 -6.69
N THR A 34 -0.81 1.00 -6.41
CA THR A 34 -1.25 0.64 -5.06
C THR A 34 -0.53 -0.61 -4.61
N VAL A 35 0.16 -0.56 -3.48
CA VAL A 35 0.79 -1.75 -2.89
C VAL A 35 -0.11 -2.38 -1.83
N VAL A 36 -0.20 -3.70 -1.86
CA VAL A 36 -0.79 -4.52 -0.80
C VAL A 36 0.19 -5.60 -0.36
N MET A 37 0.38 -5.71 0.95
CA MET A 37 1.30 -6.64 1.60
C MET A 37 0.49 -7.57 2.52
N ALA A 38 0.54 -8.87 2.26
CA ALA A 38 -0.21 -9.88 3.00
C ALA A 38 0.47 -11.26 2.92
N GLU A 39 -0.02 -12.23 3.67
CA GLU A 39 0.37 -13.64 3.47
C GLU A 39 -0.06 -14.14 2.08
N GLN A 40 -1.28 -13.79 1.67
CA GLN A 40 -1.85 -14.06 0.36
C GLN A 40 -2.50 -12.78 -0.17
N ALA A 41 -1.84 -12.10 -1.10
CA ALA A 41 -2.24 -10.77 -1.54
C ALA A 41 -3.17 -10.75 -2.77
N ASP A 42 -3.34 -11.87 -3.50
CA ASP A 42 -3.99 -11.91 -4.81
C ASP A 42 -5.46 -11.43 -4.79
N THR A 43 -6.24 -11.90 -3.82
CA THR A 43 -7.65 -11.49 -3.65
C THR A 43 -7.77 -10.02 -3.26
N LEU A 44 -6.91 -9.54 -2.36
CA LEU A 44 -6.89 -8.14 -1.96
C LEU A 44 -6.45 -7.24 -3.12
N ALA A 45 -5.48 -7.70 -3.91
CA ALA A 45 -4.99 -6.97 -5.07
C ALA A 45 -6.08 -6.83 -6.14
N THR A 46 -6.85 -7.90 -6.36
CA THR A 46 -8.02 -7.88 -7.25
C THR A 46 -9.05 -6.87 -6.77
N GLU A 47 -9.37 -6.85 -5.48
CA GLU A 47 -10.30 -5.88 -4.91
C GLU A 47 -9.84 -4.43 -5.11
N LEU A 48 -8.56 -4.14 -4.85
CA LEU A 48 -7.98 -2.80 -5.07
C LEU A 48 -8.03 -2.40 -6.55
N ALA A 49 -7.74 -3.32 -7.47
CA ALA A 49 -7.79 -3.07 -8.90
C ALA A 49 -9.22 -2.72 -9.36
N LEU A 50 -10.22 -3.47 -8.88
CA LEU A 50 -11.64 -3.21 -9.16
C LEU A 50 -12.13 -1.85 -8.64
N ARG A 51 -11.52 -1.34 -7.57
CA ARG A 51 -11.80 -0.01 -7.00
C ARG A 51 -11.03 1.13 -7.69
N GLY A 52 -10.29 0.83 -8.75
CA GLY A 52 -9.51 1.81 -9.51
C GLY A 52 -8.19 2.19 -8.86
N GLY A 53 -7.56 1.26 -8.12
CA GLY A 53 -6.23 1.42 -7.52
C GLY A 53 -5.06 1.47 -8.52
N GLY A 54 -5.33 1.62 -9.82
CA GLY A 54 -4.32 1.66 -10.87
C GLY A 54 -3.56 0.34 -10.98
N LYS A 55 -2.23 0.41 -11.08
CA LYS A 55 -1.35 -0.77 -11.10
C LYS A 55 -1.17 -1.30 -9.69
N VAL A 56 -1.72 -2.47 -9.40
CA VAL A 56 -1.62 -3.05 -8.05
C VAL A 56 -0.36 -3.91 -7.92
N LEU A 57 0.46 -3.59 -6.92
CA LEU A 57 1.67 -4.30 -6.54
C LEU A 57 1.34 -5.26 -5.39
N ALA A 58 1.14 -6.53 -5.70
CA ALA A 58 0.83 -7.56 -4.72
C ALA A 58 2.12 -8.17 -4.17
N VAL A 59 2.29 -8.16 -2.84
CA VAL A 59 3.42 -8.80 -2.16
C VAL A 59 2.87 -9.85 -1.19
N SER A 60 3.10 -11.12 -1.52
CA SER A 60 2.68 -12.29 -0.73
C SER A 60 3.87 -12.88 0.00
N HIS A 61 3.83 -12.94 1.33
CA HIS A 61 4.85 -13.60 2.14
C HIS A 61 4.31 -13.97 3.54
N PRO A 62 4.67 -15.13 4.14
CA PRO A 62 4.19 -15.53 5.47
C PRO A 62 4.42 -14.48 6.57
N ASN A 63 5.57 -13.80 6.54
CA ASN A 63 5.90 -12.71 7.49
C ASN A 63 5.02 -11.45 7.35
N LEU A 64 4.18 -11.36 6.31
CA LEU A 64 3.23 -10.27 6.07
C LEU A 64 1.80 -10.62 6.54
N ARG A 65 1.61 -11.77 7.21
CA ARG A 65 0.33 -12.16 7.80
C ARG A 65 -0.17 -11.11 8.80
N TYR A 66 0.73 -10.65 9.66
CA TYR A 66 0.49 -9.63 10.66
C TYR A 66 1.33 -8.39 10.36
N TYR A 67 0.84 -7.24 10.82
CA TYR A 67 1.61 -6.02 10.73
C TYR A 67 2.91 -6.13 11.53
N ASN A 68 4.02 -5.85 10.86
CA ASN A 68 5.34 -5.70 11.45
C ASN A 68 6.01 -4.53 10.72
N ASP A 69 6.34 -3.48 11.45
CA ASP A 69 6.87 -2.24 10.88
C ASP A 69 8.18 -2.45 10.12
N GLU A 70 9.12 -3.23 10.67
CA GLU A 70 10.40 -3.53 10.02
C GLU A 70 10.24 -4.29 8.69
N VAL A 71 9.44 -5.36 8.69
CA VAL A 71 9.17 -6.15 7.48
C VAL A 71 8.48 -5.28 6.42
N TYR A 72 7.51 -4.47 6.82
CA TYR A 72 6.78 -3.59 5.89
C TYR A 72 7.69 -2.48 5.34
N VAL A 73 8.55 -1.87 6.17
CA VAL A 73 9.51 -0.85 5.73
C VAL A 73 10.50 -1.42 4.72
N ASN A 74 11.01 -2.64 4.95
CA ASN A 74 11.94 -3.28 4.01
C ASN A 74 11.31 -3.47 2.62
N VAL A 75 10.09 -4.01 2.57
CA VAL A 75 9.35 -4.18 1.31
C VAL A 75 9.06 -2.83 0.65
N LEU A 76 8.58 -1.84 1.41
CA LEU A 76 8.27 -0.53 0.86
C LEU A 76 9.51 0.20 0.33
N SER A 77 10.64 0.09 1.03
CA SER A 77 11.90 0.72 0.62
C SER A 77 12.36 0.16 -0.74
N GLU A 78 12.27 -1.16 -0.93
CA GLU A 78 12.60 -1.81 -2.20
C GLU A 78 11.64 -1.36 -3.32
N LEU A 79 10.34 -1.29 -3.04
CA LEU A 79 9.36 -0.81 -4.02
C LEU A 79 9.57 0.66 -4.38
N ILE A 80 9.86 1.51 -3.41
CA ILE A 80 10.15 2.93 -3.65
C ILE A 80 11.41 3.08 -4.51
N ALA A 81 12.48 2.33 -4.20
CA ALA A 81 13.70 2.34 -5.00
C ALA A 81 13.44 1.85 -6.44
N ARG A 82 12.65 0.78 -6.61
CA ARG A 82 12.36 0.17 -7.92
C ARG A 82 11.44 1.01 -8.80
N PHE A 83 10.42 1.63 -8.21
CA PHE A 83 9.40 2.35 -8.99
C PHE A 83 9.63 3.87 -9.05
N SER A 84 10.48 4.39 -8.17
CA SER A 84 10.81 5.82 -8.01
C SER A 84 9.55 6.71 -8.05
N PRO A 85 8.58 6.50 -7.13
CA PRO A 85 7.38 7.32 -7.08
C PRO A 85 7.74 8.76 -6.72
N ALA A 86 7.01 9.71 -7.29
CA ALA A 86 7.15 11.13 -6.95
C ALA A 86 6.41 11.49 -5.65
N LEU A 87 5.42 10.68 -5.27
CA LEU A 87 4.61 10.84 -4.07
C LEU A 87 4.27 9.46 -3.49
N VAL A 88 4.40 9.30 -2.18
CA VAL A 88 3.92 8.13 -1.44
C VAL A 88 2.80 8.56 -0.51
N LEU A 89 1.65 7.91 -0.62
CA LEU A 89 0.47 8.14 0.21
C LEU A 89 0.22 6.96 1.14
N GLY A 90 -0.09 7.25 2.40
CA GLY A 90 -0.27 6.26 3.45
C GLY A 90 -1.49 6.54 4.33
N PRO A 91 -2.04 5.51 4.97
CA PRO A 91 -3.18 5.68 5.85
C PRO A 91 -2.75 6.35 7.15
N ALA A 92 -3.50 7.36 7.60
CA ALA A 92 -3.22 8.05 8.86
C ALA A 92 -3.76 7.30 10.10
N THR A 93 -3.72 5.97 10.08
CA THR A 93 -4.14 5.10 11.20
C THR A 93 -3.00 4.92 12.21
N PHE A 94 -3.24 4.21 13.32
CA PHE A 94 -2.18 3.88 14.29
C PHE A 94 -0.98 3.19 13.61
N TYR A 95 -1.24 2.10 12.87
CA TYR A 95 -0.18 1.37 12.15
C TYR A 95 0.40 2.17 10.99
N GLY A 96 -0.41 2.93 10.27
CA GLY A 96 0.08 3.72 9.15
C GLY A 96 0.99 4.87 9.61
N LYS A 97 0.65 5.57 10.70
CA LYS A 97 1.53 6.59 11.30
C LYS A 97 2.86 6.00 11.79
N ALA A 98 2.82 4.83 12.44
CA ALA A 98 4.03 4.13 12.88
C ALA A 98 4.91 3.72 11.68
N LEU A 99 4.29 3.13 10.65
CA LEU A 99 4.97 2.70 9.43
C LEU A 99 5.67 3.87 8.71
N PHE A 100 4.93 4.95 8.45
CA PHE A 100 5.47 6.11 7.74
C PHE A 100 6.47 6.89 8.57
N GLY A 101 6.33 6.92 9.91
CA GLY A 101 7.32 7.51 10.80
C GLY A 101 8.66 6.75 10.79
N ARG A 102 8.67 5.45 10.48
CA ARG A 102 9.89 4.64 10.36
C ARG A 102 10.46 4.61 8.94
N LEU A 103 9.62 4.77 7.93
CA LEU A 103 10.00 4.75 6.51
C LEU A 103 10.73 6.02 6.05
N ALA A 104 10.40 7.17 6.66
CA ALA A 104 10.87 8.50 6.26
C ALA A 104 12.23 8.89 6.85
#